data_AF-F9ENC4-F1
#
_entry.id   AF-F9ENC4-F1
#
_cell.length_a   1.000
_cell.length_b   1.000
_cell.length_c   1.000
_cell.angle_alpha   90.00
_cell.angle_beta   90.00
_cell.angle_gamma   90.00
#
_symmetry.space_group_name_H-M   'P 1'
#
loop_
_entity.id
_entity.type
_entity.pdbx_description
1 polymer ?
#
loop_
_entity_poly.entity_id
_entity_poly.type
_entity_poly.pdbx_seq_one_letter_code
_entity_poly.pdbx_strand_id
1 'polypeptide(L)'
;MENVAKAFHYTEILFLVIDGLFILIAVYALNHGEAKLLEVSTDLKDTMLLLFIEPIILWLITLFLFLFAMYMKKKENKRITEMLNDLEKAKLLNSAQKDFFKSNEIVRVGKLSNDIKLGDKFIFTIYPAYIIPYSWIKDIKVTTTFVRDGTRYYLNFIFKNSWKPLKIFSSRNSC
;
A
#
# COMPACT_ATOMS: atom_id res chain seq x y z
N MET A 1 12.59 -1.77 -9.53
CA MET A 1 12.82 -0.50 -8.79
C MET A 1 13.12 0.64 -9.75
N GLU A 2 13.84 0.37 -10.85
CA GLU A 2 14.20 1.33 -11.89
C GLU A 2 13.03 2.13 -12.50
N ASN A 3 11.91 1.48 -12.83
CA ASN A 3 10.75 2.17 -13.42
C ASN A 3 10.02 3.09 -12.42
N VAL A 4 10.03 2.76 -11.13
CA VAL A 4 9.41 3.60 -10.08
C VAL A 4 10.28 4.82 -9.78
N ALA A 5 11.60 4.64 -9.76
CA ALA A 5 12.55 5.73 -9.63
C ALA A 5 12.45 6.70 -10.82
N LYS A 6 12.37 6.17 -12.06
CA LYS A 6 12.14 7.01 -13.26
C LYS A 6 10.83 7.80 -13.17
N ALA A 7 9.71 7.15 -12.81
CA ALA A 7 8.42 7.83 -12.68
C ALA A 7 8.44 8.93 -11.60
N PHE A 8 9.13 8.68 -10.48
CA PHE A 8 9.32 9.68 -9.44
C PHE A 8 10.12 10.89 -9.95
N HIS A 9 11.24 10.67 -10.64
CA HIS A 9 12.04 11.76 -11.22
C HIS A 9 11.28 12.57 -12.27
N TYR A 10 10.46 11.92 -13.13
CA TYR A 10 9.61 12.66 -14.07
C TYR A 10 8.55 13.50 -13.36
N THR A 11 7.99 12.99 -12.26
CA THR A 11 6.98 13.71 -11.47
C THR A 11 7.62 14.91 -10.76
N GLU A 12 8.82 14.73 -10.22
CA GLU A 12 9.62 15.78 -9.58
C GLU A 12 9.98 16.90 -10.57
N ILE A 13 10.43 16.55 -11.79
CA ILE A 13 10.73 17.52 -12.85
C ILE A 13 9.47 18.28 -13.28
N LEU A 14 8.35 17.59 -13.50
CA LEU A 14 7.09 18.22 -13.88
C LEU A 14 6.62 19.22 -12.81
N PHE A 15 6.72 18.84 -11.53
CA PHE A 15 6.33 19.68 -10.40
C PHE A 15 7.23 20.92 -10.27
N LEU A 16 8.54 20.77 -10.44
CA LEU A 16 9.50 21.88 -10.51
C LEU A 16 9.18 22.88 -11.63
N VAL A 17 8.76 22.39 -12.80
CA VAL A 17 8.35 23.23 -13.93
C VAL A 17 7.07 24.00 -13.60
N ILE A 18 6.09 23.35 -12.96
CA ILE A 18 4.83 23.99 -12.56
C ILE A 18 5.08 25.05 -11.48
N ASP A 19 5.85 24.74 -10.45
CA ASP A 19 6.21 25.68 -9.38
C ASP A 19 6.98 26.87 -9.96
N GLY A 20 7.95 26.63 -10.85
CA GLY A 20 8.68 27.69 -11.55
C GLY A 20 7.76 28.61 -12.37
N LEU A 21 6.76 28.05 -13.06
CA LEU A 21 5.77 28.81 -13.80
C LEU A 21 4.88 29.64 -12.86
N PHE A 22 4.46 29.06 -11.73
CA PHE A 22 3.63 29.72 -10.72
C PHE A 22 4.34 30.93 -10.10
N ILE A 23 5.64 30.78 -9.77
CA ILE A 23 6.50 31.86 -9.29
C ILE A 23 6.60 32.96 -10.34
N LEU A 24 6.84 32.59 -11.60
CA LEU A 24 6.98 33.57 -12.68
C LEU A 24 5.69 34.38 -12.87
N ILE A 25 4.53 33.73 -12.81
CA ILE A 25 3.21 34.38 -12.90
C ILE A 25 2.96 35.29 -11.69
N ALA A 26 3.27 34.83 -10.48
CA ALA A 26 3.11 35.63 -9.26
C ALA A 26 3.99 36.89 -9.27
N VAL A 27 5.27 36.75 -9.65
CA VAL A 27 6.22 37.87 -9.79
C VAL A 27 5.75 38.84 -10.88
N TYR A 28 5.25 38.32 -12.00
CA TYR A 28 4.72 39.13 -13.09
C TYR A 28 3.49 39.96 -12.65
N ALA A 29 2.52 39.30 -11.99
CA ALA A 29 1.30 39.93 -11.50
C ALA A 29 1.56 40.99 -10.42
N LEU A 30 2.56 40.75 -9.56
CA LEU A 30 3.00 41.71 -8.54
C LEU A 30 3.63 42.97 -9.16
N ASN A 31 4.49 42.80 -10.19
CA ASN A 31 5.21 43.90 -10.82
C ASN A 31 4.34 44.77 -11.73
N HIS A 32 3.26 44.23 -12.31
CA HIS A 32 2.35 44.98 -13.19
C HIS A 32 1.13 45.56 -12.47
N GLY A 33 1.03 45.43 -11.15
CA GLY A 33 -0.02 46.06 -10.34
C GLY A 33 -1.44 45.52 -10.58
N GLU A 34 -1.59 44.45 -11.36
CA GLU A 34 -2.89 43.87 -11.72
C GLU A 34 -3.47 43.00 -10.60
N ALA A 35 -2.63 42.54 -9.67
CA ALA A 35 -3.07 41.78 -8.51
C ALA A 35 -3.49 42.70 -7.36
N LYS A 36 -4.79 43.07 -7.31
CA LYS A 36 -5.45 43.38 -6.03
C LYS A 36 -5.62 42.09 -5.20
N LEU A 37 -4.51 41.39 -4.93
CA LEU A 37 -4.51 40.19 -4.12
C LEU A 37 -4.53 40.60 -2.66
N LEU A 38 -5.75 40.86 -2.17
CA LEU A 38 -6.13 41.01 -0.78
C LEU A 38 -5.47 42.24 -0.10
N GLU A 39 -6.26 43.09 0.55
CA GLU A 39 -5.75 44.12 1.47
C GLU A 39 -5.13 43.47 2.73
N VAL A 40 -4.13 42.62 2.57
CA VAL A 40 -3.39 41.97 3.66
C VAL A 40 -1.94 42.44 3.62
N SER A 41 -1.71 43.40 4.51
CA SER A 41 -0.45 43.88 5.09
C SER A 41 0.68 44.31 4.15
N THR A 42 1.12 45.53 4.44
CA THR A 42 2.11 46.41 3.79
C THR A 42 3.56 45.92 3.75
N ASP A 43 3.85 44.62 3.71
CA ASP A 43 5.22 44.13 3.50
C ASP A 43 5.29 43.04 2.42
N LEU A 44 6.03 43.37 1.35
CA LEU A 44 6.23 42.55 0.15
C LEU A 44 6.85 41.18 0.51
N LYS A 45 7.59 41.14 1.63
CA LYS A 45 8.23 39.96 2.19
C LYS A 45 7.24 38.95 2.76
N ASP A 46 6.17 39.42 3.40
CA ASP A 46 5.13 38.57 3.99
C ASP A 46 4.23 37.96 2.91
N THR A 47 3.93 38.73 1.87
CA THR A 47 3.15 38.24 0.71
C THR A 47 3.93 37.18 -0.07
N MET A 48 5.23 37.40 -0.28
CA MET A 48 6.13 36.40 -0.88
C MET A 48 6.16 35.12 -0.02
N LEU A 49 6.42 35.24 1.28
CA LEU A 49 6.44 34.08 2.19
C LEU A 49 5.14 33.28 2.12
N LEU A 50 3.98 33.94 2.13
CA LEU A 50 2.68 33.25 2.07
C LEU A 50 2.50 32.44 0.77
N LEU A 51 2.89 33.02 -0.38
CA LEU A 51 2.83 32.34 -1.68
C LEU A 51 3.78 31.14 -1.80
N PHE A 52 4.91 31.15 -1.08
CA PHE A 52 5.89 30.07 -1.10
C PHE A 52 5.60 28.98 -0.07
N ILE A 53 4.95 29.30 1.05
CA ILE A 53 4.63 28.35 2.11
C ILE A 53 3.72 27.23 1.60
N GLU A 54 2.69 27.56 0.82
CA GLU A 54 1.73 26.57 0.31
C GLU A 54 2.38 25.50 -0.61
N PRO A 55 3.16 25.86 -1.64
CA PRO A 55 3.91 24.90 -2.45
C PRO A 55 4.92 24.07 -1.64
N ILE A 56 5.64 24.70 -0.70
CA ILE A 56 6.66 24.03 0.13
C ILE A 56 6.02 22.97 1.03
N ILE A 57 4.88 23.29 1.66
CA ILE A 57 4.14 22.33 2.49
C ILE A 57 3.63 21.16 1.64
N LEU A 58 3.09 21.44 0.45
CA LEU A 58 2.62 20.41 -0.48
C LEU A 58 3.76 19.46 -0.91
N TRP A 59 4.96 20.01 -1.16
CA TRP A 59 6.16 19.24 -1.49
C TRP A 59 6.60 18.34 -0.32
N LEU A 60 6.63 18.88 0.91
CA LEU A 60 6.95 18.12 2.13
C LEU A 60 5.98 16.96 2.37
N ILE A 61 4.67 17.18 2.18
CA ILE A 61 3.65 16.13 2.32
C ILE A 61 3.85 15.04 1.26
N THR A 62 4.08 15.43 0.01
CA THR A 62 4.28 14.49 -1.10
C THR A 62 5.54 13.64 -0.90
N LEU A 63 6.65 14.27 -0.48
CA LEU A 63 7.89 13.60 -0.13
C LEU A 63 7.68 12.59 1.02
N PHE A 64 6.97 13.01 2.07
CA PHE A 64 6.67 12.14 3.22
C PHE A 64 5.84 10.91 2.81
N LEU A 65 4.78 11.11 2.02
CA LEU A 65 3.96 10.01 1.50
C LEU A 65 4.77 9.04 0.64
N PHE A 66 5.69 9.56 -0.18
CA PHE A 66 6.59 8.73 -0.99
C PHE A 66 7.55 7.90 -0.14
N LEU A 67 8.21 8.52 0.83
CA LEU A 67 9.09 7.83 1.78
C LEU A 67 8.33 6.77 2.57
N PHE A 68 7.10 7.06 2.98
CA PHE A 68 6.22 6.12 3.66
C PHE A 68 5.88 4.91 2.77
N ALA A 69 5.53 5.14 1.50
CA ALA A 69 5.26 4.06 0.55
C ALA A 69 6.49 3.16 0.33
N MET A 70 7.67 3.77 0.19
CA MET A 70 8.94 3.04 0.08
C MET A 70 9.26 2.22 1.34
N TYR A 71 9.02 2.79 2.52
CA TYR A 71 9.20 2.10 3.79
C TYR A 71 8.27 0.88 3.93
N MET A 72 6.98 1.06 3.65
CA MET A 72 5.99 -0.02 3.69
C MET A 72 6.33 -1.15 2.71
N LYS A 73 6.72 -0.79 1.49
CA LYS A 73 7.18 -1.75 0.47
C LYS A 73 8.43 -2.52 0.91
N LYS A 74 9.42 -1.83 1.50
CA LYS A 74 10.64 -2.47 2.02
C LYS A 74 10.31 -3.46 3.14
N LYS A 75 9.40 -3.10 4.04
CA LYS A 75 8.93 -3.96 5.13
C LYS A 75 8.21 -5.20 4.60
N GLU A 76 7.32 -5.05 3.63
CA GLU A 76 6.61 -6.17 3.02
C GLU A 76 7.55 -7.10 2.25
N ASN A 77 8.48 -6.55 1.45
CA ASN A 77 9.49 -7.33 0.74
C ASN A 77 10.34 -8.15 1.71
N LYS A 78 10.78 -7.56 2.83
CA LYS A 78 11.53 -8.29 3.87
C LYS A 78 10.74 -9.48 4.39
N ARG A 79 9.45 -9.29 4.70
CA ARG A 79 8.57 -10.38 5.16
C ARG A 79 8.44 -11.49 4.11
N ILE A 80 8.26 -11.13 2.83
CA ILE A 80 8.17 -12.10 1.73
C ILE A 80 9.47 -12.91 1.61
N THR A 81 10.63 -12.24 1.65
CA THR A 81 11.94 -12.91 1.60
C THR A 81 12.12 -13.90 2.77
N GLU A 82 11.76 -13.50 3.99
CA GLU A 82 11.84 -14.39 5.16
C GLU A 82 10.96 -15.64 4.98
N MET A 83 9.73 -15.47 4.50
CA MET A 83 8.82 -16.60 4.22
C MET A 83 9.36 -17.54 3.13
N LEU A 84 9.94 -16.98 2.06
CA LEU A 84 10.53 -17.79 0.99
C LEU A 84 11.73 -18.60 1.51
N ASN A 85 12.58 -17.99 2.34
CA ASN A 85 13.71 -18.66 2.96
C ASN A 85 13.25 -19.80 3.90
N ASP A 86 12.18 -19.60 4.67
CA ASP A 86 11.62 -20.65 5.53
C ASP A 86 11.09 -21.84 4.71
N LEU A 87 10.42 -21.56 3.59
CA LEU A 87 9.95 -22.58 2.65
C LEU A 87 11.11 -23.33 1.99
N GLU A 88 12.17 -22.63 1.61
CA GLU A 88 13.37 -23.21 1.03
C GLU A 88 14.10 -24.11 2.04
N LYS A 89 14.26 -23.64 3.27
CA LYS A 89 14.83 -24.42 4.39
C LYS A 89 14.03 -25.70 4.65
N ALA A 90 12.70 -25.63 4.54
CA ALA A 90 11.81 -26.79 4.63
C ALA A 90 11.78 -27.65 3.36
N LYS A 91 12.48 -27.28 2.29
CA LYS A 91 12.45 -27.90 0.95
C LYS A 91 11.05 -27.95 0.32
N LEU A 92 10.18 -27.02 0.70
CA LEU A 92 8.79 -26.93 0.23
C LEU A 92 8.61 -25.92 -0.91
N LEU A 93 9.59 -25.04 -1.15
CA LEU A 93 9.48 -23.95 -2.13
C LEU A 93 9.11 -24.44 -3.54
N ASN A 94 9.84 -25.42 -4.08
CA ASN A 94 9.55 -26.00 -5.39
C ASN A 94 8.17 -26.67 -5.45
N SER A 95 7.75 -27.32 -4.36
CA SER A 95 6.43 -27.92 -4.28
C SER A 95 5.33 -26.86 -4.25
N ALA A 96 5.53 -25.76 -3.54
CA ALA A 96 4.59 -24.64 -3.49
C ALA A 96 4.48 -23.95 -4.85
N GLN A 97 5.59 -23.74 -5.55
CA GLN A 97 5.57 -23.16 -6.89
C GLN A 97 4.79 -24.03 -7.88
N LYS A 98 5.05 -25.35 -7.90
CA LYS A 98 4.33 -26.28 -8.78
C LYS A 98 2.83 -26.32 -8.47
N ASP A 99 2.47 -26.30 -7.20
CA ASP A 99 1.08 -26.29 -6.73
C ASP A 99 0.37 -24.98 -7.10
N PHE A 100 1.06 -23.85 -6.98
CA PHE A 100 0.56 -22.53 -7.38
C PHE A 100 0.18 -22.48 -8.86
N PHE A 101 1.01 -23.01 -9.77
CA PHE A 101 0.71 -22.98 -11.20
C PHE A 101 -0.30 -24.05 -11.64
N LYS A 102 -0.44 -25.14 -10.87
CA LYS A 102 -1.40 -26.20 -11.15
C LYS A 102 -2.83 -25.79 -10.80
N SER A 103 -3.01 -25.03 -9.72
CA SER A 103 -4.32 -24.55 -9.31
C SER A 103 -4.82 -23.42 -10.21
N ASN A 104 -6.07 -23.51 -10.65
CA ASN A 104 -6.83 -22.41 -11.26
C ASN A 104 -7.94 -21.90 -10.33
N GLU A 105 -8.09 -22.49 -9.14
CA GLU A 105 -9.18 -22.19 -8.24
C GLU A 105 -8.84 -20.95 -7.41
N ILE A 106 -9.48 -19.84 -7.76
CA ILE A 106 -9.37 -18.56 -7.07
C ILE A 106 -10.69 -18.31 -6.36
N VAL A 107 -10.66 -18.33 -5.04
CA VAL A 107 -11.77 -17.91 -4.20
C VAL A 107 -11.67 -16.40 -4.01
N ARG A 108 -12.57 -15.67 -4.67
CA ARG A 108 -12.70 -14.22 -4.47
C ARG A 108 -13.39 -13.96 -3.14
N VAL A 109 -12.63 -13.42 -2.21
CA VAL A 109 -13.15 -13.10 -0.88
C VAL A 109 -13.60 -11.64 -0.88
N GLY A 110 -14.64 -11.32 -1.65
CA GLY A 110 -15.30 -10.02 -1.65
C GLY A 110 -14.53 -8.85 -2.29
N LYS A 111 -15.14 -7.65 -2.27
CA LYS A 111 -14.73 -6.46 -3.04
C LYS A 111 -13.46 -5.76 -2.53
N LEU A 112 -13.04 -6.09 -1.29
CA LEU A 112 -11.96 -5.39 -0.58
C LEU A 112 -10.88 -6.33 -0.01
N SER A 113 -11.01 -7.64 -0.17
CA SER A 113 -10.14 -8.61 0.50
C SER A 113 -9.54 -9.64 -0.45
N ASN A 114 -8.22 -9.57 -0.54
CA ASN A 114 -7.31 -10.71 -0.46
C ASN A 114 -7.81 -11.95 -1.20
N ASP A 115 -7.74 -11.94 -2.53
CA ASP A 115 -8.01 -13.14 -3.33
C ASP A 115 -7.17 -14.30 -2.79
N ILE A 116 -7.84 -15.42 -2.51
CA ILE A 116 -7.22 -16.64 -2.01
C ILE A 116 -7.18 -17.62 -3.16
N LYS A 117 -5.99 -18.11 -3.47
CA LYS A 117 -5.80 -19.21 -4.40
C LYS A 117 -5.55 -20.49 -3.61
N LEU A 118 -6.34 -21.51 -3.90
CA LEU A 118 -6.29 -22.80 -3.21
C LEU A 118 -5.51 -23.81 -4.06
N GLY A 119 -4.34 -24.23 -3.59
CA GLY A 119 -3.61 -25.35 -4.15
C GLY A 119 -3.99 -26.68 -3.49
N ASP A 120 -3.46 -27.78 -4.02
CA ASP A 120 -3.68 -29.13 -3.48
C ASP A 120 -2.97 -29.30 -2.12
N LYS A 121 -1.86 -28.59 -1.91
CA LYS A 121 -0.98 -28.71 -0.73
C LYS A 121 -0.79 -27.39 0.02
N PHE A 122 -1.05 -26.25 -0.62
CA PHE A 122 -0.82 -24.93 -0.06
C PHE A 122 -2.01 -23.99 -0.30
N ILE A 123 -2.22 -23.07 0.64
CA ILE A 123 -3.08 -21.90 0.47
C ILE A 123 -2.20 -20.71 0.13
N PHE A 124 -2.58 -19.96 -0.91
CA PHE A 124 -1.90 -18.75 -1.33
C PHE A 124 -2.84 -17.56 -1.14
N THR A 125 -2.43 -16.56 -0.39
CA THR A 125 -3.14 -15.27 -0.34
C THR A 125 -2.42 -14.27 -1.21
N ILE A 126 -3.15 -13.57 -2.09
CA ILE A 126 -2.55 -12.62 -3.04
C ILE A 126 -2.14 -11.32 -2.34
N TYR A 127 -2.91 -10.89 -1.35
CA TYR A 127 -2.61 -9.72 -0.53
C TYR A 127 -3.12 -9.96 0.89
N PRO A 128 -2.41 -9.56 1.96
CA PRO A 128 -0.94 -9.68 2.02
C PRO A 128 -0.48 -11.07 1.52
N ALA A 129 0.68 -11.12 0.87
CA ALA A 129 1.21 -12.38 0.32
C ALA A 129 1.58 -13.39 1.41
N TYR A 130 0.83 -14.49 1.52
CA TYR A 130 1.14 -15.64 2.38
C TYR A 130 1.09 -16.94 1.59
N ILE A 131 2.05 -17.82 1.85
CA ILE A 131 2.06 -19.21 1.38
C ILE A 131 1.96 -20.08 2.63
N ILE A 132 0.85 -20.81 2.75
CA ILE A 132 0.54 -21.59 3.94
C ILE A 132 0.45 -23.06 3.55
N PRO A 133 1.39 -23.92 3.98
CA PRO A 133 1.27 -25.36 3.79
C PRO A 133 0.14 -25.92 4.64
N TYR A 134 -0.73 -26.77 4.09
CA TYR A 134 -1.76 -27.46 4.88
C TYR A 134 -1.16 -28.30 6.01
N SER A 135 0.07 -28.81 5.82
CA SER A 135 0.78 -29.59 6.84
C SER A 135 1.03 -28.82 8.15
N TRP A 136 1.14 -27.48 8.06
CA TRP A 136 1.39 -26.60 9.20
C TRP A 136 0.10 -26.21 9.93
N ILE A 137 -1.06 -26.39 9.29
CA ILE A 137 -2.36 -26.09 9.88
C ILE A 137 -2.73 -27.24 10.83
N LYS A 138 -3.08 -26.88 12.07
CA LYS A 138 -3.60 -27.79 13.09
C LYS A 138 -5.12 -27.85 13.03
N ASP A 139 -5.76 -26.68 12.93
CA ASP A 139 -7.21 -26.53 12.96
C ASP A 139 -7.63 -25.20 12.29
N ILE A 140 -8.86 -25.15 11.79
CA ILE A 140 -9.45 -23.98 11.15
C ILE A 140 -10.78 -23.67 11.84
N LYS A 141 -10.90 -22.45 12.40
CA LYS A 141 -12.10 -22.01 13.10
C LYS A 141 -12.76 -20.84 12.39
N VAL A 142 -14.05 -20.95 12.17
CA VAL A 142 -14.87 -19.81 11.72
C VAL A 142 -15.32 -19.05 12.95
N THR A 143 -15.00 -17.76 13.03
CA THR A 143 -15.46 -16.87 14.11
C THR A 143 -16.34 -15.80 13.51
N THR A 144 -17.48 -15.54 14.15
CA THR A 144 -18.39 -14.46 13.75
C THR A 144 -18.22 -13.28 14.67
N THR A 145 -18.31 -12.08 14.13
CA THR A 145 -18.34 -10.85 14.94
C THR A 145 -19.41 -9.93 14.40
N PHE A 146 -20.27 -9.45 15.29
CA PHE A 146 -21.27 -8.45 14.95
C PHE A 146 -20.61 -7.08 14.84
N VAL A 147 -20.78 -6.42 13.71
CA VAL A 147 -20.38 -5.03 13.48
C VAL A 147 -21.59 -4.21 13.03
N ARG A 148 -21.46 -2.89 13.08
CA ARG A 148 -22.55 -1.94 12.80
C ARG A 148 -23.17 -2.12 11.40
N ASP A 149 -22.38 -2.59 10.43
CA ASP A 149 -22.79 -2.85 9.02
C ASP A 149 -23.02 -4.35 8.71
N GLY A 150 -23.32 -5.17 9.73
CA GLY A 150 -23.70 -6.58 9.57
C GLY A 150 -22.77 -7.57 10.27
N THR A 151 -22.80 -8.84 9.85
CA THR A 151 -21.99 -9.91 10.45
C THR A 151 -20.73 -10.15 9.62
N ARG A 152 -19.56 -10.04 10.27
CA ARG A 152 -18.27 -10.40 9.65
C ARG A 152 -17.88 -11.83 10.03
N TYR A 153 -17.44 -12.59 9.05
CA TYR A 153 -16.95 -13.95 9.22
C TYR A 153 -15.42 -13.95 9.08
N TYR A 154 -14.76 -14.58 10.05
CA TYR A 154 -13.31 -14.68 10.12
C TYR A 154 -12.92 -16.15 10.01
N LEU A 155 -12.01 -16.44 9.08
CA LEU A 155 -11.37 -17.75 8.99
C LEU A 155 -10.06 -17.69 9.76
N ASN A 156 -10.02 -18.33 10.93
CA ASN A 156 -8.86 -18.36 11.80
C ASN A 156 -8.10 -19.66 11.63
N PHE A 157 -6.83 -19.57 11.22
CA PHE A 157 -5.93 -20.70 11.08
C PHE A 157 -5.10 -20.86 12.35
N ILE A 158 -5.20 -22.03 12.97
CA ILE A 158 -4.39 -22.43 14.11
C ILE A 158 -3.26 -23.30 13.56
N PHE A 159 -2.01 -22.91 13.80
CA PHE A 159 -0.84 -23.67 13.33
C PHE A 159 -0.31 -24.62 14.40
N LYS A 160 0.33 -25.71 13.97
CA LYS A 160 0.94 -26.70 14.88
C LYS A 160 2.09 -26.13 15.71
N ASN A 161 2.87 -25.20 15.14
CA ASN A 161 4.10 -24.66 15.74
C ASN A 161 4.08 -23.14 16.00
N SER A 162 2.95 -22.45 15.83
CA SER A 162 2.85 -21.00 16.09
C SER A 162 1.96 -20.72 17.30
N TRP A 163 2.41 -19.79 18.15
CA TRP A 163 1.65 -19.28 19.29
C TRP A 163 0.66 -18.17 18.89
N LYS A 164 0.70 -17.72 17.63
CA LYS A 164 -0.19 -16.68 17.10
C LYS A 164 -1.06 -17.23 15.95
N PRO A 165 -2.40 -17.21 16.08
CA PRO A 165 -3.29 -17.58 14.99
C PRO A 165 -3.28 -16.53 13.88
N LEU A 166 -3.34 -16.96 12.62
CA LEU A 166 -3.50 -16.06 11.48
C LEU A 166 -5.00 -15.91 11.17
N LYS A 167 -5.47 -14.66 11.06
CA LYS A 167 -6.87 -14.34 10.74
C LYS A 167 -6.96 -13.87 9.29
N ILE A 168 -7.74 -14.56 8.48
CA ILE A 168 -8.09 -14.14 7.13
C ILE A 168 -9.55 -13.66 7.13
N PHE A 169 -9.78 -12.50 6.55
CA PHE A 169 -11.10 -11.84 6.52
C PHE A 169 -11.94 -12.36 5.38
N SER A 170 -13.24 -12.60 5.62
CA SER A 170 -14.23 -12.76 4.56
C SER A 170 -15.34 -11.73 4.70
N SER A 171 -15.47 -10.84 3.71
CA SER A 171 -16.61 -9.93 3.64
C SER A 171 -17.79 -10.64 3.02
N ARG A 172 -18.92 -10.66 3.73
CA ARG A 172 -20.19 -11.14 3.19
C ARG A 172 -20.66 -10.14 2.12
N ASN A 173 -20.58 -10.51 0.85
CA ASN A 173 -21.62 -10.16 -0.11
C ASN A 173 -22.20 -11.49 -0.59
N SER A 174 -23.50 -11.62 -0.37
CA SER A 174 -24.37 -12.76 -0.67
C SER A 174 -24.17 -13.30 -2.09
N CYS A 175 -24.45 -14.60 -2.24
CA CYS A 175 -24.51 -15.39 -3.47
C CYS A 175 -24.97 -14.65 -4.73
#